data_AF-A0A0N0N7B6-F1
#
_entry.id   AF-A0A0N0N7B6-F1
#
_cell.length_a   1.000
_cell.length_b   1.000
_cell.length_c   1.000
_cell.angle_alpha   90.00
_cell.angle_beta   90.00
_cell.angle_gamma   90.00
#
_symmetry.space_group_name_H-M   'P 1'
#
loop_
_entity.id
_entity.type
_entity.pdbx_description
1 polymer ?
#
loop_
_entity_poly.entity_id
_entity_poly.type
_entity_poly.pdbx_seq_one_letter_code
_entity_poly.pdbx_strand_id
1 'polypeptide(L)'
;MTVMHGEYVRQLMARAKEGAISQREVKEIVQAISEGRAGRDLYRPLYAVARAGGPAYESLVAGYVIYPEDPELSALAVHVLTGQWGVGAKYRKQILELLGSPEWDLDDDAFMAAVTGAGEILHDGFDAELLQALLTLAEEGRGKYDDDLMQRMAVEAIARALGASLAESMNPPKGVTRTKWSQDLLKAAHERLNEAARQR
;
A
#
# COMPACT_ATOMS: atom_id res chain seq x y z
N MET A 1 -1.28 33.41 -13.84
CA MET A 1 -1.89 32.56 -14.89
C MET A 1 -1.35 31.16 -14.68
N THR A 2 -2.12 30.11 -14.41
CA THR A 2 -3.57 29.93 -14.34
C THR A 2 -3.75 28.70 -13.46
N VAL A 3 -4.80 28.70 -12.64
CA VAL A 3 -5.38 27.51 -12.02
C VAL A 3 -5.25 26.34 -13.01
N MET A 4 -4.56 25.25 -12.63
CA MET A 4 -4.61 24.03 -13.42
C MET A 4 -6.08 23.75 -13.67
N HIS A 5 -6.52 23.91 -14.92
CA HIS A 5 -7.94 23.96 -15.26
C HIS A 5 -8.62 22.73 -14.66
N GLY A 6 -9.70 22.91 -13.91
CA GLY A 6 -10.35 21.79 -13.22
C GLY A 6 -10.75 20.66 -14.18
N GLU A 7 -10.94 20.95 -15.46
CA GLU A 7 -11.10 19.94 -16.51
C GLU A 7 -9.81 19.16 -16.83
N TYR A 8 -8.67 19.85 -16.96
CA TYR A 8 -7.36 19.23 -17.12
C TYR A 8 -7.06 18.28 -15.95
N VAL A 9 -7.27 18.74 -14.71
CA VAL A 9 -7.01 17.95 -13.50
C VAL A 9 -7.94 16.74 -13.42
N ARG A 10 -9.21 16.87 -13.86
CA ARG A 10 -10.16 15.76 -13.95
C ARG A 10 -9.74 14.71 -15.00
N GLN A 11 -9.11 15.14 -16.09
CA GLN A 11 -8.65 14.23 -17.15
C GLN A 11 -7.28 13.58 -16.85
N LEU A 12 -6.51 14.09 -15.89
CA LEU A 12 -5.17 13.56 -15.56
C LEU A 12 -5.17 12.07 -15.27
N MET A 13 -6.12 11.56 -14.49
CA MET A 13 -6.15 10.14 -14.14
C MET A 13 -6.40 9.24 -15.36
N ALA A 14 -7.31 9.63 -16.25
CA ALA A 14 -7.61 8.88 -17.47
C ALA A 14 -6.37 8.85 -18.38
N ARG A 15 -5.76 10.02 -18.61
CA ARG A 15 -4.55 10.15 -19.43
C ARG A 15 -3.36 9.40 -18.84
N ALA A 16 -3.20 9.41 -17.52
CA ALA A 16 -2.16 8.66 -16.81
C ALA A 16 -2.33 7.14 -17.01
N LYS A 17 -3.56 6.64 -16.94
CA LYS A 17 -3.87 5.22 -17.20
C LYS A 17 -3.61 4.81 -18.65
N GLU A 18 -3.87 5.72 -19.60
CA GLU A 18 -3.63 5.52 -21.03
C GLU A 18 -2.15 5.70 -21.44
N GLY A 19 -1.28 6.13 -20.52
CA GLY A 19 0.11 6.45 -20.84
C GLY A 19 0.27 7.71 -21.72
N ALA A 20 -0.75 8.57 -21.77
CA ALA A 20 -0.81 9.76 -22.62
C ALA A 20 -0.18 11.02 -21.99
N ILE A 21 0.50 10.88 -20.85
CA ILE A 21 1.20 11.98 -20.17
C ILE A 21 2.68 11.94 -20.57
N SER A 22 3.16 13.02 -21.17
CA SER A 22 4.56 13.11 -21.60
C SER A 22 5.51 13.33 -20.41
N GLN A 23 6.78 12.95 -20.55
CA GLN A 23 7.78 13.20 -19.49
C GLN A 23 7.98 14.68 -19.17
N ARG A 24 7.78 15.57 -20.16
CA ARG A 24 7.80 17.02 -19.93
C ARG A 24 6.65 17.44 -19.02
N GLU A 25 5.45 16.95 -19.31
CA GLU A 25 4.25 17.23 -18.52
C GLU A 25 4.36 16.66 -17.10
N VAL A 26 4.94 15.46 -16.92
CA VAL A 26 5.25 14.93 -15.58
C VAL A 26 6.14 15.91 -14.80
N LYS A 27 7.19 16.46 -15.41
CA LYS A 27 8.06 17.46 -14.74
C LYS A 27 7.30 18.73 -14.36
N GLU A 28 6.39 19.19 -15.22
CA GLU A 28 5.55 20.37 -14.93
C GLU A 28 4.58 20.10 -13.76
N ILE A 29 4.00 18.89 -13.70
CA ILE A 29 3.16 18.45 -12.58
C ILE A 29 3.98 18.36 -11.28
N VAL A 30 5.17 17.75 -11.32
CA VAL A 30 6.07 17.65 -10.16
C VAL A 30 6.46 19.03 -9.63
N GLN A 31 6.77 19.97 -10.52
CA GLN A 31 7.06 21.34 -10.14
C GLN A 31 5.86 21.99 -9.44
N ALA A 32 4.65 21.81 -9.99
CA ALA A 32 3.43 22.35 -9.40
C ALA A 32 3.13 21.76 -8.02
N ILE A 33 3.37 20.46 -7.81
CA ILE A 33 3.26 19.80 -6.49
C ILE A 33 4.28 20.40 -5.52
N SER A 34 5.54 20.49 -5.93
CA SER A 34 6.65 20.97 -5.08
C SER A 34 6.50 22.42 -4.65
N GLU A 35 5.84 23.25 -5.48
CA GLU A 35 5.54 24.64 -5.18
C GLU A 35 4.21 24.83 -4.41
N GLY A 36 3.55 23.75 -3.98
CA GLY A 36 2.27 23.79 -3.28
C GLY A 36 1.09 24.26 -4.14
N ARG A 37 1.26 24.35 -5.47
CA ARG A 37 0.23 24.83 -6.40
C ARG A 37 -0.84 23.79 -6.72
N ALA A 38 -0.67 22.55 -6.31
CA ALA A 38 -1.66 21.49 -6.45
C ALA A 38 -2.86 21.66 -5.50
N GLY A 39 -2.68 22.35 -4.36
CA GLY A 39 -3.76 22.65 -3.41
C GLY A 39 -4.54 21.41 -2.95
N ARG A 40 -5.86 21.54 -2.83
CA ARG A 40 -6.77 20.47 -2.38
C ARG A 40 -6.96 19.32 -3.39
N ASP A 41 -6.49 19.49 -4.62
CA ASP A 41 -6.66 18.49 -5.68
C ASP A 41 -5.42 17.57 -5.83
N LEU A 42 -4.50 17.58 -4.86
CA LEU A 42 -3.18 16.95 -4.90
C LEU A 42 -3.18 15.47 -5.29
N TYR A 43 -4.23 14.73 -4.96
CA TYR A 43 -4.36 13.31 -5.31
C TYR A 43 -4.16 13.05 -6.81
N ARG A 44 -4.82 13.82 -7.69
CA ARG A 44 -4.79 13.55 -9.14
C ARG A 44 -3.42 13.88 -9.76
N PRO A 45 -2.77 15.02 -9.47
CA PRO A 45 -1.37 15.27 -9.79
C PRO A 45 -0.43 14.18 -9.29
N LEU A 46 -0.52 13.78 -8.02
CA LEU A 46 0.38 12.77 -7.46
C LEU A 46 0.19 11.40 -8.13
N TYR A 47 -1.06 11.01 -8.39
CA TYR A 47 -1.39 9.80 -9.15
C TYR A 47 -0.80 9.83 -10.56
N ALA A 48 -0.90 10.96 -11.25
CA ALA A 48 -0.33 11.13 -12.58
C ALA A 48 1.19 10.97 -12.57
N VAL A 49 1.88 11.55 -11.58
CA VAL A 49 3.34 11.38 -11.40
C VAL A 49 3.67 9.93 -11.09
N ALA A 50 2.96 9.31 -10.15
CA ALA A 50 3.18 7.92 -9.78
C ALA A 50 3.05 6.96 -10.97
N ARG A 51 2.08 7.21 -11.85
CA ARG A 51 1.79 6.33 -12.98
C ARG A 51 2.63 6.59 -14.21
N ALA A 52 2.91 7.85 -14.54
CA ALA A 52 3.64 8.21 -15.77
C ALA A 52 5.14 8.53 -15.54
N GLY A 53 5.52 8.93 -14.33
CA GLY A 53 6.90 9.33 -14.00
C GLY A 53 7.82 8.17 -13.60
N GLY A 54 7.27 7.12 -13.00
CA GLY A 54 8.03 5.96 -12.54
C GLY A 54 8.94 6.24 -11.33
N PRO A 55 9.81 5.28 -10.96
CA PRO A 55 10.63 5.34 -9.74
C PRO A 55 11.60 6.52 -9.63
N ALA A 56 11.84 7.27 -10.71
CA ALA A 56 12.65 8.49 -10.66
C ALA A 56 12.08 9.57 -9.73
N TYR A 57 10.78 9.50 -9.41
CA TYR A 57 10.09 10.41 -8.50
C TYR A 57 9.80 9.76 -7.13
N GLU A 58 10.54 8.72 -6.76
CA GLU A 58 10.41 8.00 -5.49
C GLU A 58 10.38 8.96 -4.29
N SER A 59 11.35 9.87 -4.19
CA SER A 59 11.44 10.80 -3.05
C SER A 59 10.24 11.74 -2.92
N LEU A 60 9.61 12.11 -4.03
CA LEU A 60 8.39 12.94 -3.98
C LEU A 60 7.22 12.14 -3.40
N VAL A 61 6.99 10.92 -3.92
CA VAL A 61 5.88 10.07 -3.47
C VAL A 61 6.10 9.63 -2.01
N ALA A 62 7.34 9.32 -1.64
CA ALA A 62 7.73 8.97 -0.28
C ALA A 62 7.39 10.06 0.76
N GLY A 63 7.38 11.33 0.35
CA GLY A 63 6.99 12.45 1.20
C GLY A 63 5.54 12.41 1.66
N TYR A 64 4.70 11.56 1.05
CA TYR A 64 3.29 11.43 1.36
C TYR A 64 2.94 10.14 2.11
N VAL A 65 3.89 9.27 2.46
CA VAL A 65 3.58 7.98 3.12
C VAL A 65 2.92 8.17 4.50
N ILE A 66 3.36 9.19 5.25
CA ILE A 66 2.73 9.62 6.50
C ILE A 66 2.23 11.04 6.26
N TYR A 67 0.95 11.16 5.87
CA TYR A 67 0.33 12.44 5.53
C TYR A 67 -1.06 12.55 6.19
N PRO A 68 -1.11 12.94 7.48
CA PRO A 68 -2.35 12.99 8.27
C PRO A 68 -3.44 13.91 7.71
N GLU A 69 -3.06 14.90 6.92
CA GLU A 69 -4.01 15.87 6.33
C GLU A 69 -4.90 15.25 5.25
N ASP A 70 -4.47 14.14 4.64
CA ASP A 70 -5.19 13.43 3.58
C ASP A 70 -4.74 11.95 3.54
N PRO A 71 -5.42 11.05 4.27
CA PRO A 71 -5.09 9.63 4.32
C PRO A 71 -5.12 8.92 2.96
N GLU A 72 -5.93 9.38 2.01
CA GLU A 72 -5.96 8.83 0.65
C GLU A 72 -4.62 9.04 -0.07
N LEU A 73 -3.91 10.15 0.20
CA LEU A 73 -2.55 10.38 -0.32
C LEU A 73 -1.54 9.42 0.29
N SER A 74 -1.67 9.12 1.59
CA SER A 74 -0.86 8.11 2.27
C SER A 74 -1.08 6.73 1.64
N ALA A 75 -2.34 6.35 1.43
CA ALA A 75 -2.70 5.11 0.76
C ALA A 75 -2.12 5.01 -0.66
N LEU A 76 -2.25 6.08 -1.45
CA LEU A 76 -1.67 6.17 -2.79
C LEU A 76 -0.15 6.00 -2.76
N ALA A 77 0.54 6.70 -1.87
CA ALA A 77 2.00 6.61 -1.75
C ALA A 77 2.45 5.19 -1.40
N VAL A 78 1.78 4.55 -0.44
CA VAL A 78 2.06 3.17 -0.05
C VAL A 78 1.86 2.21 -1.22
N HIS A 79 0.72 2.25 -1.91
CA HIS A 79 0.46 1.37 -3.05
C HIS A 79 1.49 1.53 -4.17
N VAL A 80 1.90 2.76 -4.44
CA VAL A 80 2.87 3.06 -5.49
C VAL A 80 4.25 2.52 -5.11
N LEU A 81 4.71 2.80 -3.89
CA LEU A 81 6.05 2.39 -3.45
C LEU A 81 6.17 0.88 -3.25
N THR A 82 5.15 0.25 -2.65
CA THR A 82 5.18 -1.18 -2.32
C THR A 82 4.84 -2.05 -3.53
N GLY A 83 3.69 -1.84 -4.16
CA GLY A 83 3.23 -2.70 -5.26
C GLY A 83 3.71 -2.24 -6.64
N GLN A 84 3.54 -0.96 -6.97
CA GLN A 84 3.80 -0.52 -8.36
C GLN A 84 5.29 -0.43 -8.70
N TRP A 85 6.10 0.07 -7.78
CA TRP A 85 7.54 0.30 -8.00
C TRP A 85 8.43 -0.72 -7.30
N GLY A 86 7.90 -1.54 -6.39
CA GLY A 86 8.67 -2.59 -5.70
C GLY A 86 9.82 -2.05 -4.83
N VAL A 87 9.71 -0.82 -4.33
CA VAL A 87 10.74 -0.15 -3.50
C VAL A 87 10.31 -0.01 -2.03
N GLY A 88 9.17 -0.62 -1.67
CA GLY A 88 8.52 -0.51 -0.36
C GLY A 88 9.38 -0.84 0.83
N ALA A 89 10.33 -1.77 0.70
CA ALA A 89 11.20 -2.21 1.79
C ALA A 89 12.01 -1.06 2.44
N LYS A 90 12.34 -0.01 1.68
CA LYS A 90 13.02 1.20 2.21
C LYS A 90 12.17 1.97 3.23
N TYR A 91 10.85 1.85 3.12
CA TYR A 91 9.85 2.57 3.90
C TYR A 91 9.21 1.71 4.99
N ARG A 92 9.83 0.56 5.30
CA ARG A 92 9.37 -0.41 6.30
C ARG A 92 8.92 0.22 7.61
N LYS A 93 9.67 1.20 8.15
CA LYS A 93 9.34 1.84 9.42
C LYS A 93 8.01 2.58 9.35
N GLN A 94 7.79 3.32 8.26
CA GLN A 94 6.55 4.04 8.01
C GLN A 94 5.39 3.06 7.76
N ILE A 95 5.63 1.94 7.07
CA ILE A 95 4.61 0.89 6.90
C ILE A 95 4.20 0.30 8.26
N LEU A 96 5.15 0.01 9.15
CA LEU A 96 4.84 -0.45 10.50
C LEU A 96 4.09 0.59 11.33
N GLU A 97 4.42 1.87 11.18
CA GLU A 97 3.70 2.98 11.82
C GLU A 97 2.23 3.01 11.36
N LEU A 98 1.98 2.91 10.06
CA LEU A 98 0.62 2.84 9.52
C LEU A 98 -0.14 1.59 9.98
N LEU A 99 0.52 0.44 10.06
CA LEU A 99 -0.05 -0.79 10.62
C LEU A 99 -0.43 -0.65 12.11
N GLY A 100 0.09 0.36 12.81
CA GLY A 100 -0.34 0.74 14.15
C GLY A 100 -1.74 1.36 14.22
N SER A 101 -2.44 1.54 13.08
CA SER A 101 -3.75 2.22 12.99
C SER A 101 -3.72 3.61 13.65
N PRO A 102 -2.99 4.56 13.05
CA PRO A 102 -2.89 5.90 13.62
C PRO A 102 -4.26 6.60 13.69
N GLU A 103 -4.48 7.39 14.75
CA GLU A 103 -5.78 8.03 15.02
C GLU A 103 -6.23 9.02 13.93
N TRP A 104 -5.30 9.51 13.11
CA TRP A 104 -5.60 10.43 12.01
C TRP A 104 -6.22 9.73 10.79
N ASP A 105 -6.12 8.41 10.68
CA ASP A 105 -6.63 7.62 9.56
C ASP A 105 -8.05 7.12 9.87
N LEU A 106 -9.01 8.05 9.94
CA LEU A 106 -10.37 7.77 10.41
C LEU A 106 -11.12 6.73 9.57
N ASP A 107 -10.86 6.71 8.26
CA ASP A 107 -11.50 5.82 7.29
C ASP A 107 -10.63 4.60 6.95
N ASP A 108 -9.51 4.42 7.66
CA ASP A 108 -8.56 3.32 7.52
C ASP A 108 -7.88 3.19 6.14
N ASP A 109 -7.89 4.25 5.31
CA ASP A 109 -7.33 4.24 3.96
C ASP A 109 -5.83 3.91 3.97
N ALA A 110 -5.07 4.62 4.81
CA ALA A 110 -3.63 4.45 4.89
C ALA A 110 -3.26 3.10 5.54
N PHE A 111 -4.02 2.69 6.55
CA PHE A 111 -3.91 1.40 7.23
C PHE A 111 -4.15 0.23 6.26
N MET A 112 -5.26 0.24 5.52
CA MET A 112 -5.59 -0.79 4.54
C MET A 112 -4.52 -0.90 3.44
N ALA A 113 -3.99 0.24 2.99
CA ALA A 113 -2.88 0.27 2.05
C ALA A 113 -1.60 -0.32 2.66
N ALA A 114 -1.31 -0.05 3.94
CA ALA A 114 -0.16 -0.60 4.65
C ALA A 114 -0.26 -2.13 4.84
N VAL A 115 -1.45 -2.67 5.14
CA VAL A 115 -1.68 -4.13 5.18
C VAL A 115 -1.35 -4.78 3.85
N THR A 116 -1.85 -4.19 2.75
CA THR A 116 -1.55 -4.68 1.39
C THR A 116 -0.06 -4.57 1.09
N GLY A 117 0.54 -3.41 1.35
CA GLY A 117 1.94 -3.11 1.08
C GLY A 117 2.92 -3.96 1.89
N ALA A 118 2.57 -4.32 3.13
CA ALA A 118 3.35 -5.26 3.93
C ALA A 118 3.39 -6.65 3.29
N GLY A 119 2.27 -7.12 2.71
CA GLY A 119 2.23 -8.35 1.93
C GLY A 119 3.15 -8.32 0.71
N GLU A 120 3.18 -7.20 -0.02
CA GLU A 120 4.08 -7.01 -1.18
C GLU A 120 5.56 -7.00 -0.76
N ILE A 121 5.91 -6.26 0.31
CA ILE A 121 7.28 -6.26 0.86
C ILE A 121 7.71 -7.68 1.26
N LEU A 122 6.81 -8.44 1.87
CA LEU A 122 7.08 -9.81 2.31
C LEU A 122 7.12 -10.84 1.16
N HIS A 123 6.52 -10.51 0.03
CA HIS A 123 6.63 -11.31 -1.19
C HIS A 123 8.05 -11.23 -1.76
N ASP A 124 8.63 -10.03 -1.79
CA ASP A 124 9.96 -9.76 -2.34
C ASP A 124 11.11 -10.06 -1.37
N GLY A 125 10.84 -10.15 -0.06
CA GLY A 125 11.85 -10.39 0.96
C GLY A 125 11.26 -10.84 2.29
N PHE A 126 12.10 -11.30 3.22
CA PHE A 126 11.63 -11.68 4.55
C PHE A 126 11.79 -10.54 5.56
N ASP A 127 10.73 -10.24 6.31
CA ASP A 127 10.75 -9.30 7.43
C ASP A 127 9.92 -9.83 8.60
N ALA A 128 10.60 -10.20 9.69
CA ALA A 128 9.95 -10.82 10.84
C ALA A 128 8.92 -9.91 11.53
N GLU A 129 9.16 -8.59 11.57
CA GLU A 129 8.27 -7.66 12.28
C GLU A 129 7.01 -7.37 11.46
N LEU A 130 7.15 -7.20 10.13
CA LEU A 130 5.99 -7.07 9.25
C LEU A 130 5.14 -8.36 9.26
N LEU A 131 5.77 -9.53 9.21
CA LEU A 131 5.04 -10.79 9.26
C LEU A 131 4.32 -10.97 10.60
N GLN A 132 4.98 -10.63 11.72
CA GLN A 132 4.36 -10.65 13.03
C GLN A 132 3.18 -9.68 13.13
N ALA A 133 3.30 -8.46 12.61
CA ALA A 133 2.22 -7.48 12.61
C ALA A 133 0.99 -7.98 11.83
N LEU A 134 1.20 -8.61 10.65
CA LEU A 134 0.11 -9.21 9.88
C LEU A 134 -0.52 -10.42 10.59
N LEU A 135 0.28 -11.26 11.25
CA LEU A 135 -0.24 -12.39 12.03
C LEU A 135 -1.13 -11.92 13.18
N THR A 136 -0.65 -10.95 13.97
CA THR A 136 -1.43 -10.34 15.05
C THR A 136 -2.74 -9.77 14.52
N LEU A 137 -2.70 -9.01 13.42
CA LEU A 137 -3.92 -8.46 12.81
C LEU A 137 -4.87 -9.56 12.33
N ALA A 138 -4.36 -10.63 11.73
CA ALA A 138 -5.19 -11.73 11.22
C ALA A 138 -5.86 -12.55 12.34
N GLU A 139 -5.20 -12.69 13.50
CA GLU A 139 -5.66 -13.54 14.60
C GLU A 139 -6.49 -12.77 15.63
N GLU A 140 -6.07 -11.55 15.97
CA GLU A 140 -6.64 -10.76 17.06
C GLU A 140 -7.55 -9.63 16.54
N GLY A 141 -7.43 -9.28 15.26
CA GLY A 141 -8.07 -8.07 14.72
C GLY A 141 -7.43 -6.80 15.29
N ARG A 142 -8.19 -5.73 15.35
CA ARG A 142 -7.83 -4.44 15.96
C ARG A 142 -8.54 -4.20 17.29
N GLY A 143 -9.27 -5.19 17.79
CA GLY A 143 -10.11 -5.06 18.98
C GLY A 143 -11.35 -4.18 18.78
N LYS A 144 -11.78 -3.96 17.52
CA LYS A 144 -13.01 -3.24 17.17
C LYS A 144 -14.13 -4.24 16.83
N TYR A 145 -15.38 -3.82 16.97
CA TYR A 145 -16.53 -4.64 16.55
C TYR A 145 -16.50 -4.78 15.02
N ASP A 146 -16.67 -6.01 14.50
CA ASP A 146 -16.67 -6.32 13.06
C ASP A 146 -15.30 -6.19 12.35
N ASP A 147 -14.23 -6.68 12.98
CA ASP A 147 -12.87 -6.72 12.39
C ASP A 147 -12.69 -7.78 11.27
N ASP A 148 -13.75 -8.47 10.85
CA ASP A 148 -13.74 -9.54 9.86
C ASP A 148 -13.06 -9.11 8.54
N LEU A 149 -13.30 -7.87 8.10
CA LEU A 149 -12.65 -7.33 6.90
C LEU A 149 -11.14 -7.19 7.08
N MET A 150 -10.69 -6.68 8.22
CA MET A 150 -9.27 -6.40 8.49
C MET A 150 -8.49 -7.71 8.70
N GLN A 151 -9.06 -8.65 9.44
CA GLN A 151 -8.50 -9.99 9.58
C GLN A 151 -8.39 -10.69 8.23
N ARG A 152 -9.42 -10.56 7.38
CA ARG A 152 -9.39 -11.09 6.02
C ARG A 152 -8.27 -10.44 5.21
N MET A 153 -8.14 -9.12 5.21
CA MET A 153 -7.08 -8.42 4.46
C MET A 153 -5.68 -8.85 4.91
N ALA A 154 -5.48 -9.07 6.21
CA ALA A 154 -4.23 -9.59 6.75
C ALA A 154 -3.93 -11.01 6.26
N VAL A 155 -4.93 -11.91 6.22
CA VAL A 155 -4.77 -13.24 5.63
C VAL A 155 -4.39 -13.16 4.14
N GLU A 156 -5.03 -12.28 3.38
CA GLU A 156 -4.71 -12.08 1.96
C GLU A 156 -3.27 -11.53 1.78
N ALA A 157 -2.80 -10.65 2.66
CA ALA A 157 -1.43 -10.16 2.67
C ALA A 157 -0.42 -11.27 3.04
N ILE A 158 -0.75 -12.13 4.01
CA ILE A 158 0.07 -13.30 4.37
C ILE A 158 0.13 -14.31 3.21
N ALA A 159 -0.96 -14.51 2.47
CA ALA A 159 -0.94 -15.35 1.28
C ALA A 159 0.09 -14.85 0.25
N ARG A 160 0.15 -13.52 0.01
CA ARG A 160 1.16 -12.90 -0.88
C ARG A 160 2.57 -13.10 -0.36
N ALA A 161 2.78 -12.88 0.95
CA ALA A 161 4.05 -13.12 1.63
C ALA A 161 4.57 -14.56 1.46
N LEU A 162 3.66 -15.53 1.38
CA LEU A 162 3.95 -16.95 1.16
C LEU A 162 4.08 -17.33 -0.32
N GLY A 163 4.04 -16.35 -1.23
CA GLY A 163 4.29 -16.53 -2.66
C GLY A 163 3.05 -16.63 -3.54
N ALA A 164 1.85 -16.46 -3.00
CA ALA A 164 0.64 -16.41 -3.83
C ALA A 164 0.65 -15.16 -4.71
N SER A 165 0.23 -15.30 -5.97
CA SER A 165 -0.05 -14.14 -6.83
C SER A 165 -1.22 -13.33 -6.28
N LEU A 166 -1.40 -12.09 -6.75
CA LEU A 166 -2.53 -11.25 -6.37
C LEU A 166 -3.89 -11.94 -6.60
N ALA A 167 -4.05 -12.69 -7.69
CA ALA A 167 -5.30 -13.39 -7.99
C ALA A 167 -5.56 -14.55 -7.01
N GLU A 168 -4.52 -15.29 -6.65
CA GLU A 168 -4.58 -16.42 -5.73
C GLU A 168 -4.72 -15.96 -4.27
N SER A 169 -4.19 -14.78 -3.93
CA SER A 169 -4.24 -14.27 -2.58
C SER A 169 -5.62 -13.78 -2.15
N MET A 170 -6.55 -13.55 -3.09
CA MET A 170 -7.88 -12.98 -2.77
C MET A 170 -8.93 -14.05 -2.45
N ASN A 171 -8.71 -15.30 -2.86
CA ASN A 171 -9.69 -16.36 -2.74
C ASN A 171 -9.05 -17.71 -2.39
N PRO A 172 -9.71 -18.52 -1.55
CA PRO A 172 -9.26 -19.88 -1.31
C PRO A 172 -9.23 -20.68 -2.62
N PRO A 173 -8.31 -21.65 -2.75
CA PRO A 173 -8.31 -22.58 -3.87
C PRO A 173 -9.65 -23.31 -4.01
N LYS A 174 -9.98 -23.73 -5.24
CA LYS A 174 -11.25 -24.42 -5.53
C LYS A 174 -11.42 -25.64 -4.62
N GLY A 175 -12.55 -25.70 -3.93
CA GLY A 175 -12.89 -26.81 -3.02
C GLY A 175 -12.33 -26.67 -1.60
N VAL A 176 -11.61 -25.59 -1.29
CA VAL A 176 -11.14 -25.28 0.07
C VAL A 176 -12.03 -24.20 0.68
N THR A 177 -12.45 -24.39 1.94
CA THR A 177 -13.21 -23.36 2.66
C THR A 177 -12.29 -22.21 3.05
N ARG A 178 -12.84 -20.98 3.14
CA ARG A 178 -12.06 -19.80 3.56
C ARG A 178 -11.40 -20.02 4.93
N THR A 179 -12.13 -20.56 5.91
CA THR A 179 -11.61 -20.87 7.24
C THR A 179 -10.41 -21.82 7.19
N LYS A 180 -10.50 -22.92 6.44
CA LYS A 180 -9.40 -23.89 6.35
C LYS A 180 -8.19 -23.28 5.67
N TRP A 181 -8.40 -22.54 4.59
CA TRP A 181 -7.35 -21.83 3.88
C TRP A 181 -6.64 -20.80 4.77
N SER A 182 -7.40 -19.96 5.49
CA SER A 182 -6.83 -19.00 6.44
C SER A 182 -5.99 -19.71 7.51
N GLN A 183 -6.51 -20.78 8.13
CA GLN A 183 -5.78 -21.53 9.16
C GLN A 183 -4.46 -22.12 8.64
N ASP A 184 -4.45 -22.65 7.42
CA ASP A 184 -3.25 -23.22 6.81
C ASP A 184 -2.21 -22.15 6.49
N LEU A 185 -2.64 -20.97 6.03
CA LEU A 185 -1.76 -19.82 5.80
C LEU A 185 -1.15 -19.29 7.11
N LEU A 186 -1.96 -19.12 8.16
CA LEU A 186 -1.48 -18.66 9.46
C LEU A 186 -0.46 -19.65 10.03
N LYS A 187 -0.75 -20.96 9.96
CA LYS A 187 0.18 -22.00 10.37
C LYS A 187 1.53 -21.89 9.64
N ALA A 188 1.51 -21.77 8.31
CA ALA A 188 2.73 -21.63 7.51
C ALA A 188 3.51 -20.35 7.83
N ALA A 189 2.80 -19.24 8.08
CA ALA A 189 3.42 -17.97 8.49
C ALA A 189 4.11 -18.08 9.86
N HIS A 190 3.47 -18.72 10.84
CA HIS A 190 4.07 -19.01 12.15
C HIS A 190 5.30 -19.92 12.01
N GLU A 191 5.25 -20.95 11.18
CA GLU A 191 6.39 -21.84 10.91
C GLU A 191 7.59 -21.03 10.36
N ARG A 192 7.35 -20.19 9.35
CA ARG A 192 8.38 -19.32 8.76
C ARG A 192 9.00 -18.35 9.77
N LEU A 193 8.18 -17.77 10.65
CA LEU A 193 8.66 -16.87 11.70
C LEU A 193 9.54 -17.61 12.72
N ASN A 194 9.12 -18.80 13.14
CA ASN A 194 9.87 -19.66 14.06
C ASN A 194 11.21 -20.13 13.48
N GLU A 195 11.23 -20.49 12.19
CA GLU A 195 12.46 -20.86 11.48
C GLU A 195 13.47 -19.71 11.46
N ALA A 196 13.01 -18.50 11.15
CA ALA A 196 13.87 -17.31 11.15
C ALA A 196 14.43 -16.98 12.53
N ALA A 197 13.67 -17.23 13.61
CA ALA A 197 14.13 -17.03 14.98
C ALA A 197 15.23 -18.04 15.38
N ARG A 198 15.21 -19.26 14.84
CA ARG A 198 16.23 -20.30 15.11
C ARG A 198 17.56 -20.08 14.38
N GLN A 199 17.55 -19.26 13.33
CA GLN A 199 18.74 -18.96 12.52
C GLN A 199 19.53 -17.73 13.02
N ARG A 200 19.03 -17.05 14.05
CA ARG A 200 19.69 -15.93 14.73
C ARG A 200 20.50 -16.42 15.94
#